data_AF-A0AAW9LDX0-F1
#
_entry.id   AF-A0AAW9LDX0-F1
#
_cell.length_a   1.000
_cell.length_b   1.000
_cell.length_c   1.000
_cell.angle_alpha   90.00
_cell.angle_beta   90.00
_cell.angle_gamma   90.00
#
_symmetry.space_group_name_H-M   'P 1'
#
loop_
_entity.id
_entity.type
_entity.pdbx_description
1 polymer ?
#
loop_
_entity_poly.entity_id
_entity_poly.type
_entity_poly.pdbx_seq_one_letter_code
_entity_poly.pdbx_strand_id
1 'polypeptide(L)' 'MHPERGDVVRSTDPFKLGADSQRPWLVVNNESHPFDSEQYVAVAVSTKRYEDSLPLSDEVWEIGGVP' A
#
# COMPACT_ATOMS: atom_id res chain seq x y z
N MET A 1 -7.04 -10.12 -9.60
CA MET A 1 -5.77 -9.56 -10.10
C MET A 1 -4.77 -9.66 -8.96
N HIS A 2 -3.55 -10.09 -9.26
CA HIS A 2 -2.45 -10.00 -8.29
C HIS A 2 -1.95 -8.56 -8.30
N PRO A 3 -1.74 -7.92 -7.14
CA PRO A 3 -1.16 -6.59 -7.08
C PRO A 3 0.24 -6.57 -7.71
N GLU A 4 0.55 -5.53 -8.46
CA GLU A 4 1.89 -5.29 -9.01
C GLU A 4 2.63 -4.19 -8.23
N ARG A 5 3.94 -4.07 -8.45
CA ARG A 5 4.74 -3.03 -7.81
C ARG A 5 4.21 -1.64 -8.21
N GLY A 6 3.83 -0.84 -7.22
CA GLY A 6 3.20 0.46 -7.44
C GLY A 6 1.70 0.48 -7.14
N ASP A 7 1.05 -0.69 -7.11
CA ASP A 7 -0.35 -0.78 -6.74
C ASP A 7 -0.57 -0.40 -5.28
N VAL A 8 -1.70 0.26 -5.03
CA VAL A 8 -2.19 0.52 -3.67
C VAL A 8 -3.42 -0.33 -3.40
N VAL A 9 -3.32 -1.18 -2.38
CA VAL A 9 -4.38 -2.13 -2.01
C VAL A 9 -4.91 -1.85 -0.61
N ARG A 10 -6.20 -2.13 -0.39
CA ARG A 10 -6.76 -2.17 0.97
C ARG A 10 -6.58 -3.55 1.56
N SER A 11 -5.97 -3.62 2.73
CA SER A 11 -5.80 -4.86 3.48
C SER A 11 -5.87 -4.58 4.99
N THR A 12 -5.97 -5.65 5.78
CA THR A 12 -6.02 -5.61 7.24
C THR A 12 -4.85 -4.80 7.80
N ASP A 13 -5.12 -3.97 8.81
CA ASP A 13 -4.12 -3.25 9.59
C ASP A 13 -3.69 -4.11 10.79
N PRO A 14 -2.50 -4.75 10.76
CA PRO A 14 -2.06 -5.65 11.81
C PRO A 14 -1.73 -4.91 13.11
N PHE A 15 -1.70 -3.58 13.10
CA PHE A 15 -1.35 -2.74 14.26
C PHE A 15 -2.57 -2.24 15.03
N LYS A 16 -3.80 -2.52 14.57
CA LYS A 16 -5.02 -2.18 15.30
C LYS A 16 -5.73 -3.44 15.77
N LEU A 17 -6.13 -3.43 17.04
CA LEU A 17 -6.95 -4.48 17.63
C LEU A 17 -8.41 -4.29 17.21
N GLY A 18 -9.01 -5.32 16.60
CA GLY A 18 -10.40 -5.31 16.13
C GLY A 18 -10.51 -5.73 14.66
N ALA A 19 -11.52 -6.54 14.33
CA ALA A 19 -11.59 -7.33 13.09
C ALA A 19 -11.68 -6.53 11.77
N ASP A 20 -11.93 -5.22 11.82
CA ASP A 20 -12.35 -4.46 10.63
C ASP A 20 -11.48 -3.24 10.32
N SER A 21 -10.31 -3.09 10.95
CA SER A 21 -9.41 -2.02 10.57
C SER A 21 -8.69 -2.38 9.27
N GLN A 22 -9.12 -1.79 8.15
CA GLN A 22 -8.36 -1.81 6.89
C GLN A 22 -7.57 -0.52 6.73
N ARG A 23 -6.43 -0.62 6.05
CA ARG A 23 -5.63 0.53 5.62
C ARG A 23 -5.14 0.35 4.18
N PRO A 24 -4.82 1.43 3.45
CA PRO A 24 -4.15 1.33 2.16
C PRO A 24 -2.67 0.96 2.35
N TRP A 25 -2.16 0.14 1.43
CA TRP A 25 -0.79 -0.37 1.42
C TRP A 25 -0.22 -0.25 0.01
N LEU A 26 0.95 0.39 -0.13
CA LEU A 26 1.67 0.49 -1.39
C LEU A 26 2.60 -0.71 -1.56
N VAL A 27 2.42 -1.49 -2.63
CA VAL A 27 3.26 -2.64 -2.96
C VAL A 27 4.62 -2.17 -3.48
N VAL A 28 5.72 -2.65 -2.89
CA VAL A 28 7.09 -2.22 -3.24
C VAL A 28 8.05 -3.35 -3.59
N ASN A 29 7.69 -4.62 -3.34
CA ASN A 29 8.51 -5.75 -3.80
C ASN A 29 8.59 -5.78 -5.33
N ASN A 30 9.65 -6.40 -5.83
CA ASN A 30 9.87 -6.69 -7.24
C ASN A 30 9.94 -8.22 -7.42
N GLU A 31 10.12 -8.65 -8.67
CA GLU A 31 10.22 -10.06 -9.07
C GLU A 31 11.38 -10.83 -8.43
N SER A 32 12.34 -10.14 -7.79
CA SER A 32 13.42 -10.82 -7.04
C SER A 32 13.00 -11.27 -5.64
N HIS A 33 11.79 -10.90 -5.19
CA HIS A 33 11.24 -11.37 -3.93
C HIS A 33 10.97 -12.89 -4.00
N PRO A 34 11.47 -13.72 -3.05
CA PRO A 34 11.36 -15.18 -3.12
C PRO A 34 9.93 -15.73 -3.18
N PHE A 35 8.94 -14.92 -2.83
CA PHE A 35 7.52 -15.24 -2.82
C PHE A 35 6.72 -14.23 -3.62
N ASP A 36 7.31 -13.63 -4.66
CA ASP A 36 6.61 -12.70 -5.53
C ASP A 36 5.28 -13.29 -6.01
N SER A 37 4.27 -12.43 -6.18
CA SER A 37 2.87 -12.79 -6.41
C SER A 37 2.12 -13.51 -5.26
N GLU A 38 2.81 -14.10 -4.28
CA GLU A 38 2.20 -14.80 -3.12
C GLU A 38 2.26 -13.99 -1.81
N GLN A 39 3.40 -13.35 -1.55
CA GLN A 39 3.64 -12.47 -0.42
C GLN A 39 4.21 -11.14 -0.91
N TYR A 40 3.88 -10.07 -0.21
CA TYR A 40 4.19 -8.72 -0.66
C TYR A 40 4.90 -7.96 0.44
N VAL A 41 5.91 -7.18 0.05
CA VAL A 41 6.48 -6.13 0.90
C VAL A 41 5.72 -4.86 0.56
N ALA A 42 5.08 -4.28 1.57
CA ALA A 42 4.24 -3.10 1.36
C ALA A 42 4.50 -2.01 2.41
N VAL A 43 4.29 -0.76 1.99
CA VAL A 43 4.42 0.42 2.83
C VAL A 43 3.04 0.89 3.28
N ALA A 44 2.92 1.15 4.57
CA ALA A 44 1.72 1.65 5.20
C ALA A 44 1.41 3.10 4.78
N VAL A 45 0.32 3.34 4.03
CA VAL A 45 -0.16 4.69 3.68
C VAL A 45 -0.97 5.32 4.82
N SER A 46 -0.84 6.62 5.06
CA SER A 46 -1.55 7.36 6.11
C SER A 46 -2.07 8.69 5.57
N THR A 47 -3.22 9.15 6.06
CA THR A 47 -3.74 10.51 5.79
C THR A 47 -3.04 11.58 6.62
N LYS A 48 -2.28 11.17 7.66
CA LYS A 48 -1.48 12.09 8.47
C LYS A 48 -0.12 12.34 7.80
N ARG A 49 0.17 13.62 7.55
CA ARG A 49 1.45 14.09 6.99
C ARG A 49 2.48 14.36 8.10
N TYR A 50 3.72 13.98 7.83
CA TYR A 50 4.94 14.26 8.60
C TYR A 50 5.98 14.94 7.71
N GLU A 51 7.08 15.41 8.28
CA GLU A 51 8.14 16.13 7.55
C GLU A 51 8.68 15.35 6.34
N ASP A 52 9.02 14.07 6.53
CA ASP A 52 9.57 13.21 5.47
C ASP A 52 8.51 12.43 4.67
N SER A 53 7.24 12.87 4.71
CA SER A 53 6.17 12.16 4.00
C SER A 53 6.23 12.40 2.49
N LEU A 54 6.13 11.32 1.72
CA LEU A 54 5.91 11.38 0.28
C LEU A 54 4.41 11.45 -0.02
N PRO A 55 3.90 12.52 -0.65
CA PRO A 55 2.49 12.64 -0.98
C PRO A 55 2.11 11.74 -2.15
N LEU A 56 0.95 11.07 -2.05
CA LEU A 56 0.30 10.41 -3.17
C LEU A 56 -0.69 11.39 -3.83
N SER A 57 -0.17 12.39 -4.54
CA SER A 57 -0.97 13.39 -5.26
C SER A 57 -1.76 12.78 -6.43
N ASP A 58 -2.77 13.48 -6.92
CA ASP A 58 -3.58 13.02 -8.07
C ASP A 58 -2.73 12.70 -9.31
N GLU A 59 -1.61 13.40 -9.48
CA GLU A 59 -0.69 13.24 -10.62
C GLU A 59 0.11 11.93 -10.62
N VAL A 60 0.24 11.24 -9.47
CA VAL A 60 1.00 9.98 -9.40
C VAL A 60 0.14 8.74 -9.68
N TRP A 61 -1.17 8.91 -9.86
CA TRP A 61 -2.10 7.82 -10.11
C TRP A 61 -2.31 7.63 -11.61
N GLU A 62 -1.99 6.44 -12.12
CA GLU A 62 -2.41 6.03 -13.46
C GLU A 62 -3.89 5.64 -13.48
N ILE A 63 -4.34 4.92 -12.44
CA ILE A 63 -5.70 4.43 -12.26
C ILE A 63 -6.07 4.50 -10.77
N GLY A 64 -7.30 4.91 -10.47
CA GLY A 64 -7.82 4.92 -9.10
C GLY A 64 -7.47 6.17 -8.31
N GLY A 65 -7.10 6.00 -7.04
CA GLY A 65 -6.80 7.08 -6.10
C GLY A 65 -6.93 6.62 -4.64
N VAL A 66 -6.43 7.44 -3.71
CA VAL A 66 -6.67 7.27 -2.27
C VAL A 66 -7.70 8.29 -1.79
N PRO A 67 -8.65 7.89 -0.92
CA PRO A 67 -9.62 8.81 -0.33
C PRO A 67 -8.99 9.76 0.71
#